data_AF-A0A645AL79-F1
#
_entry.id   AF-A0A645AL79-F1
#
_cell.length_a   1.000
_cell.length_b   1.000
_cell.length_c   1.000
_cell.angle_alpha   90.00
_cell.angle_beta   90.00
_cell.angle_gamma   90.00
#
_symmetry.space_group_name_H-M   'P 1'
#
loop_
_entity.id
_entity.type
_entity.pdbx_description
1 polymer ?
#
loop_
_entity_poly.entity_id
_entity_poly.type
_entity_poly.pdbx_seq_one_letter_code
_entity_poly.pdbx_strand_id
1 'polypeptide(L)'
;MLTEEQVIEIEHYCHDHNVSRKSRLKELNIDPNHFYRLKRKLLSDSNDLSNGKFLQLNANGEFASAVQQFTLKRKKGSEVGIRTSFLTIELRNERGKAMRIQGEMSAEQLREIMTIM
;
A
#
# COMPACT_ATOMS: atom_id res chain seq x y z
N MET A 1 7.66 19.83 -15.57
CA MET A 1 8.24 18.49 -15.36
C MET A 1 7.23 17.67 -14.57
N LEU A 2 7.10 16.36 -14.83
CA LEU A 2 6.21 15.49 -14.07
C LEU A 2 6.67 15.44 -12.61
N THR A 3 5.77 15.70 -11.65
CA THR A 3 6.09 15.68 -10.20
C THR A 3 5.55 14.42 -9.51
N GLU A 4 5.93 14.22 -8.26
CA GLU A 4 5.49 13.07 -7.45
C GLU A 4 3.97 13.14 -7.17
N GLU A 5 3.44 14.32 -6.90
CA GLU A 5 1.99 14.57 -6.70
C GLU A 5 1.20 14.24 -7.97
N GLN A 6 1.72 14.64 -9.13
CA GLN A 6 1.10 14.33 -10.42
C GLN A 6 1.08 12.83 -10.72
N VAL A 7 2.11 12.08 -10.30
CA VAL A 7 2.12 10.62 -10.43
C VAL A 7 1.02 9.99 -9.59
N ILE A 8 0.82 10.49 -8.36
CA ILE A 8 -0.25 10.03 -7.45
C ILE A 8 -1.62 10.35 -8.04
N GLU A 9 -1.83 11.58 -8.51
CA GLU A 9 -3.09 12.01 -9.12
C GLU A 9 -3.45 11.17 -10.36
N ILE A 10 -2.46 10.87 -11.22
CA ILE A 10 -2.65 9.99 -12.38
C ILE A 10 -3.05 8.57 -11.95
N GLU A 11 -2.43 8.04 -10.89
CA GLU A 11 -2.79 6.72 -10.35
C GLU A 11 -4.22 6.69 -9.81
N HIS A 12 -4.63 7.72 -9.06
CA HIS A 12 -6.00 7.87 -8.56
C HIS A 12 -7.00 7.98 -9.71
N TYR A 13 -6.75 8.85 -10.69
CA TYR A 13 -7.61 9.01 -11.85
C TYR A 13 -7.83 7.68 -12.60
N CYS A 14 -6.75 6.91 -12.81
CA CYS A 14 -6.84 5.61 -13.48
C CYS A 14 -7.68 4.60 -12.68
N HIS A 15 -7.61 4.65 -11.34
CA HIS A 15 -8.41 3.81 -10.46
C HIS A 15 -9.89 4.20 -10.49
N ASP A 16 -10.18 5.48 -10.26
CA ASP A 16 -11.56 5.98 -10.10
C ASP A 16 -12.35 5.91 -11.41
N HIS A 17 -11.69 6.14 -12.55
CA HIS A 17 -12.32 6.14 -13.86
C HIS A 17 -12.18 4.81 -14.59
N ASN A 18 -11.57 3.80 -13.95
CA ASN A 18 -11.30 2.48 -14.52
C ASN A 18 -10.61 2.53 -15.90
N VAL A 19 -9.71 3.51 -16.09
CA VAL A 19 -8.97 3.69 -17.36
C VAL A 19 -7.57 3.11 -17.26
N SER A 20 -7.06 2.63 -18.40
CA SER A 20 -5.69 2.14 -18.44
C SER A 20 -4.70 3.30 -18.28
N ARG A 21 -3.65 3.08 -17.47
CA ARG A 21 -2.51 4.03 -17.32
C ARG A 21 -1.93 4.43 -18.67
N LYS A 22 -1.88 3.51 -19.63
CA LYS A 22 -1.38 3.78 -20.98
C LYS A 22 -2.24 4.80 -21.73
N SER A 23 -3.58 4.69 -21.64
CA SER A 23 -4.49 5.68 -22.25
C SER A 23 -4.31 7.03 -21.60
N ARG A 24 -4.32 7.07 -20.26
CA ARG A 24 -4.22 8.31 -19.50
C ARG A 24 -2.90 9.06 -19.74
N LEU A 25 -1.78 8.34 -19.78
CA LEU A 25 -0.48 8.93 -20.10
C LEU A 25 -0.44 9.48 -21.53
N LYS A 26 -1.09 8.80 -22.48
CA LYS A 26 -1.19 9.27 -23.87
C LYS A 26 -2.04 10.53 -23.98
N GLU A 27 -3.17 10.60 -23.27
CA GLU A 27 -4.04 11.78 -23.22
C GLU A 27 -3.32 13.00 -22.64
N LEU A 28 -2.52 12.79 -21.60
CA LEU A 28 -1.76 13.85 -20.93
C LEU A 28 -0.43 14.17 -21.64
N ASN A 29 -0.13 13.50 -22.76
CA ASN A 29 1.13 13.61 -23.49
C ASN A 29 2.38 13.41 -22.60
N ILE A 30 2.28 12.47 -21.66
CA ILE A 30 3.34 12.14 -20.70
C ILE A 30 4.12 10.95 -21.23
N ASP A 31 5.45 11.08 -21.27
CA ASP A 31 6.34 9.96 -21.59
C ASP A 31 6.21 8.85 -20.53
N PRO A 32 5.87 7.61 -20.94
CA PRO A 32 5.73 6.50 -20.00
C PRO A 32 7.01 6.17 -19.24
N ASN A 33 8.19 6.32 -19.86
CA ASN A 33 9.45 6.01 -19.17
C ASN A 33 9.70 6.97 -18.01
N HIS A 34 9.41 8.26 -18.23
CA HIS A 34 9.49 9.28 -17.20
C HIS A 34 8.54 8.99 -16.03
N PHE A 35 7.29 8.64 -16.33
CA PHE A 35 6.28 8.26 -15.31
C PHE A 35 6.74 7.06 -14.47
N TYR A 36 7.14 5.96 -15.10
CA TYR A 36 7.56 4.76 -14.36
C TYR A 36 8.88 4.95 -13.60
N ARG A 37 9.76 5.86 -14.05
CA ARG A 37 10.97 6.23 -13.31
C ARG A 37 10.61 6.94 -12.00
N LEU A 38 9.75 7.94 -12.04
CA LEU A 38 9.31 8.67 -10.84
C LEU A 38 8.47 7.79 -9.91
N LYS A 39 7.56 6.98 -10.46
CA LYS A 39 6.80 5.99 -9.68
C LYS A 39 7.72 5.03 -8.93
N ARG A 40 8.78 4.53 -9.57
CA ARG A 40 9.78 3.68 -8.90
C ARG A 40 10.54 4.43 -7.80
N LYS A 41 10.92 5.69 -8.04
CA LYS A 41 11.58 6.51 -7.04
C LYS A 41 10.69 6.71 -5.80
N LEU A 42 9.42 7.08 -6.00
CA LEU A 42 8.43 7.21 -4.92
C LEU A 42 8.28 5.90 -4.12
N LEU A 43 8.32 4.76 -4.81
CA LEU A 43 8.26 3.45 -4.17
C LEU A 43 9.55 3.10 -3.42
N SER A 44 10.70 3.47 -3.97
CA SER A 44 12.03 3.29 -3.36
C SER A 44 12.21 4.15 -2.11
N ASP A 45 11.75 5.40 -2.14
CA ASP A 45 11.81 6.31 -1.00
C ASP A 45 10.82 5.89 0.11
N SER A 46 9.72 5.20 -0.25
CA SER A 46 8.85 4.49 0.72
C SER A 46 9.43 3.16 1.23
N ASN A 47 10.50 2.68 0.59
CA ASN A 47 11.14 1.39 0.80
C ASN A 47 12.44 1.53 1.60
N ASP A 48 12.52 2.50 2.52
CA ASP A 48 13.41 2.37 3.68
C ASP A 48 12.88 1.23 4.58
N LEU A 49 12.98 0.02 4.03
CA LEU A 49 12.48 -1.28 4.50
C LEU A 49 13.21 -1.77 5.74
N SER A 50 14.18 -1.00 6.25
CA SER A 50 14.91 -1.29 7.48
C SER A 50 14.00 -1.25 8.71
N ASN A 51 12.87 -0.51 8.67
CA ASN A 51 12.01 -0.26 9.83
C ASN A 51 10.53 -0.67 9.69
N GLY A 52 10.19 -1.51 8.71
CA GLY A 52 8.82 -2.00 8.53
C GLY A 52 7.86 -0.96 7.93
N LYS A 53 6.72 -1.43 7.41
CA LYS A 53 5.71 -0.57 6.76
C LYS A 53 4.72 -0.06 7.81
N PHE A 54 4.68 1.24 8.04
CA PHE A 54 3.61 1.87 8.82
C PHE A 54 2.40 2.13 7.92
N LEU A 55 1.28 1.48 8.24
CA LEU A 55 -0.02 1.78 7.65
C LEU A 55 -0.62 2.92 8.48
N GLN A 56 -0.60 4.14 7.96
CA GLN A 56 -1.20 5.27 8.65
C GLN A 56 -2.73 5.20 8.50
N LEU A 57 -3.45 5.27 9.62
CA LEU A 57 -4.91 5.40 9.65
C LEU A 57 -5.29 6.87 9.90
N ASN A 58 -6.40 7.31 9.31
CA ASN A 58 -7.04 8.58 9.60
C ASN A 58 -7.89 8.47 10.87
N ALA A 59 -8.43 9.58 11.35
CA ALA A 59 -9.23 9.62 12.59
C ALA A 59 -10.51 8.76 12.55
N ASN A 60 -10.93 8.32 11.36
CA ASN A 60 -12.08 7.46 11.13
C ASN A 60 -11.69 5.97 11.01
N GLY A 61 -10.42 5.61 11.23
CA GLY A 61 -9.92 4.24 11.11
C GLY A 61 -9.66 3.78 9.67
N GLU A 62 -9.71 4.67 8.69
CA GLU A 62 -9.44 4.36 7.28
C GLU A 62 -7.98 4.68 6.93
N PHE A 63 -7.38 4.05 5.93
CA PHE A 63 -5.98 4.33 5.58
C PHE A 63 -5.80 5.78 5.08
N ALA A 64 -4.97 6.57 5.78
CA ALA A 64 -4.75 8.00 5.53
C ALA A 64 -3.97 8.29 4.24
N SER A 65 -3.14 7.35 3.82
CA SER A 65 -2.65 7.27 2.47
C SER A 65 -3.37 6.11 1.82
N ALA A 66 -3.70 6.23 0.53
CA ALA A 66 -3.84 5.06 -0.32
C ALA A 66 -2.47 4.36 -0.31
N VAL A 67 -2.17 3.63 0.77
CA VAL A 67 -1.20 2.57 0.76
C VAL A 67 -1.80 1.65 -0.26
N GLN A 68 -1.34 1.86 -1.49
CA GLN A 68 -1.58 1.02 -2.62
C GLN A 68 -1.41 -0.36 -2.02
N GLN A 69 -2.54 -1.06 -1.90
CA GLN A 69 -2.56 -2.50 -1.91
C GLN A 69 -1.96 -2.82 -3.27
N PHE A 70 -0.63 -2.72 -3.36
CA PHE A 70 0.15 -3.36 -4.37
C PHE A 70 -0.16 -4.81 -4.09
N THR A 71 -1.18 -5.28 -4.79
CA THR A 71 -1.38 -6.68 -5.07
C THR A 71 -0.03 -7.12 -5.62
N LEU A 72 0.82 -7.64 -4.72
CA LEU A 72 1.96 -8.47 -5.07
C LEU A 72 1.37 -9.45 -6.07
N LYS A 73 1.77 -9.30 -7.34
CA LYS A 73 1.28 -10.14 -8.43
C LYS A 73 1.29 -11.57 -7.90
N ARG A 74 0.11 -12.15 -7.67
CA ARG A 74 -0.02 -13.55 -7.31
C ARG A 74 0.71 -14.30 -8.41
N LYS A 75 1.85 -14.94 -8.08
CA LYS A 75 2.40 -15.98 -8.93
C LYS A 75 1.26 -16.99 -9.10
N LYS A 76 0.82 -17.16 -10.34
CA LYS A 76 -0.16 -18.16 -10.75
C LYS A 76 0.43 -19.52 -10.38
N GLY A 77 -0.01 -20.11 -9.26
CA GLY A 77 0.40 -21.46 -8.85
C GLY A 77 0.82 -21.69 -7.39
N SER A 78 0.48 -20.84 -6.41
CA SER A 78 0.54 -21.30 -5.00
C SER A 78 -0.85 -21.71 -4.55
N GLU A 79 -0.96 -22.96 -4.10
CA GLU A 79 -2.15 -23.58 -3.50
C GLU A 79 -2.93 -22.61 -2.60
N VAL A 80 -4.25 -22.83 -2.56
CA VAL A 80 -5.19 -22.19 -1.63
C VAL A 80 -4.97 -22.78 -0.21
N GLY A 81 -3.73 -22.75 0.26
CA GLY A 81 -3.40 -22.94 1.66
C GLY A 81 -3.57 -21.60 2.37
N ILE A 82 -4.13 -21.62 3.58
CA ILE A 82 -4.15 -20.45 4.46
C ILE A 82 -2.70 -20.04 4.66
N ARG A 83 -2.27 -18.97 3.98
CA ARG A 83 -0.90 -18.46 4.07
C ARG A 83 -0.81 -17.69 5.39
N THR A 84 -0.32 -18.36 6.43
CA THR A 84 0.12 -17.69 7.65
C THR A 84 1.51 -17.12 7.45
N SER A 85 1.78 -15.98 8.07
CA SER A 85 3.13 -15.42 8.17
C SER A 85 3.38 -15.00 9.61
N PHE A 86 4.61 -15.20 10.09
CA PHE A 86 5.01 -14.71 11.40
C PHE A 86 5.08 -13.18 11.39
N LEU A 87 4.29 -12.55 12.24
CA LEU A 87 4.15 -11.09 12.31
C LEU A 87 4.34 -10.60 13.75
N THR A 88 4.80 -9.36 13.87
CA THR A 88 4.84 -8.60 15.12
C THR A 88 4.01 -7.33 14.91
N ILE A 89 2.89 -7.22 15.62
CA ILE A 89 2.00 -6.07 15.57
C ILE A 89 2.25 -5.24 16.82
N GLU A 90 2.48 -3.93 16.65
CA GLU A 90 2.59 -2.99 17.76
C GLU A 90 1.45 -1.96 17.68
N LEU A 91 0.75 -1.82 18.78
CA LEU A 91 -0.43 -0.99 18.95
C LEU A 91 -0.07 0.10 19.94
N ARG A 92 -0.25 1.38 19.60
CA ARG A 92 0.03 2.50 20.50
C ARG A 92 -1.22 3.36 20.65
N ASN A 93 -1.56 3.73 21.88
CA ASN A 93 -2.59 4.72 22.11
C ASN A 93 -2.01 6.15 22.16
N GLU A 94 -2.89 7.15 22.13
CA GLU A 94 -2.55 8.58 22.25
C GLU A 94 -1.75 8.94 23.51
N ARG A 95 -1.87 8.11 24.56
CA ARG A 95 -1.13 8.28 25.83
C ARG A 95 0.24 7.62 25.82
N GLY A 96 0.68 7.08 24.67
CA GLY A 96 1.98 6.42 24.51
C GLY A 96 2.06 5.00 25.08
N LYS A 97 0.96 4.43 25.58
CA LYS A 97 0.93 3.03 26.02
C LYS A 97 0.94 2.12 24.79
N ALA A 98 1.86 1.17 24.78
CA ALA A 98 2.02 0.22 23.69
C ALA A 98 1.58 -1.20 24.09
N MET A 99 1.05 -1.95 23.13
CA MET A 99 0.80 -3.39 23.19
C MET A 99 1.48 -4.05 22.00
N ARG A 100 2.10 -5.22 22.21
CA ARG A 100 2.77 -5.99 21.16
C ARG A 100 2.17 -7.39 21.07
N ILE A 101 1.79 -7.81 19.86
CA ILE A 101 1.27 -9.15 19.57
C ILE A 101 2.23 -9.82 18.58
N GLN A 102 2.69 -11.03 18.89
CA GLN A 102 3.61 -11.78 18.04
C GLN A 102 3.07 -13.18 17.77
N GLY A 103 3.15 -13.64 16.53
CA GLY A 103 2.76 -14.99 16.17
C GLY A 103 2.56 -15.16 14.67
N GLU A 104 2.28 -16.40 14.27
CA GLU A 104 1.80 -16.68 12.93
C GLU A 104 0.36 -16.23 12.77
N MET A 105 0.10 -15.40 11.75
CA MET A 105 -1.23 -14.87 11.49
C MET A 105 -1.58 -15.01 10.02
N SER A 106 -2.84 -15.39 9.76
CA SER A 106 -3.44 -15.34 8.43
C SER A 106 -3.97 -13.94 8.12
N ALA A 107 -4.26 -13.69 6.84
CA ALA A 107 -4.89 -12.44 6.41
C ALA A 107 -6.31 -12.24 6.98
N GLU A 108 -6.98 -13.30 7.43
CA GLU A 108 -8.29 -13.21 8.09
C GLU A 108 -8.13 -12.78 9.54
N GLN A 109 -7.20 -13.42 10.27
CA GLN A 109 -6.90 -13.06 11.66
C GLN A 109 -6.40 -11.62 11.79
N LEU A 110 -5.60 -11.15 10.84
CA LEU A 110 -5.20 -9.73 10.80
C LEU A 110 -6.39 -8.79 10.60
N ARG A 111 -7.35 -9.16 9.75
CA ARG A 111 -8.55 -8.35 9.52
C ARG A 111 -9.44 -8.30 10.75
N GLU A 112 -9.60 -9.42 11.45
CA GLU A 112 -10.36 -9.44 12.71
C GLU A 112 -9.73 -8.55 13.77
N ILE A 113 -8.39 -8.62 13.93
CA ILE A 113 -7.66 -7.73 14.85
C ILE A 113 -7.91 -6.26 14.50
N MET A 114 -7.89 -5.91 13.21
CA MET A 114 -8.13 -4.54 12.76
C MET A 114 -9.60 -4.09 12.84
N THR A 115 -10.56 -5.01 12.87
CA THR A 115 -12.00 -4.67 12.88
C THR A 115 -12.53 -4.42 14.30
N ILE A 116 -11.89 -5.01 15.31
CA ILE A 116 -12.27 -4.84 16.72
C ILE A 116 -11.70 -3.53 17.31
N MET A 117 -10.71 -2.94 16.63
CA MET A 117 -10.08 -1.67 17.01
C MET A 117 -10.86 -0.47 16.52
#